data_AF-V2YCL7-F1
#
_entry.id   AF-V2YCL7-F1
#
_cell.length_a   1.000
_cell.length_b   1.000
_cell.length_c   1.000
_cell.angle_alpha   90.00
_cell.angle_beta   90.00
_cell.angle_gamma   90.00
#
_symmetry.space_group_name_H-M   'P 1'
#
loop_
_entity.id
_entity.type
_entity.pdbx_description
1 polymer ?
#
loop_
_entity_poly.entity_id
_entity_poly.type
_entity_poly.pdbx_seq_one_letter_code
_entity_poly.pdbx_strand_id
1 'polypeptide(L)'
;MKQAPDPTLTSQRETLPMQVDVKIHSLHASGPVLADASVNLNGCFAIRGVKVVEGSNGPFVSMPSYKGRDGYKDICFPCTKEFHQQFHQAVLDAYQQTLAQIPQRQQKGQSQDAPPDPEMKM
;
A
#
# COMPACT_ATOMS: atom_id res chain seq x y z
N MET A 1 -37.78 -0.73 47.03
CA MET A 1 -36.56 -1.46 46.59
C MET A 1 -36.87 -2.19 45.29
N LYS A 2 -36.23 -1.78 44.19
CA LYS A 2 -35.77 -2.61 43.05
C LYS A 2 -35.33 -1.63 41.96
N GLN A 3 -34.09 -1.18 42.12
CA GLN A 3 -33.34 -0.47 41.10
C GLN A 3 -32.95 -1.49 40.03
N ALA A 4 -33.44 -1.30 38.80
CA ALA A 4 -32.95 -2.05 37.66
C ALA A 4 -31.61 -1.43 37.21
N PRO A 5 -30.58 -2.23 36.92
CA PRO A 5 -29.29 -1.72 36.50
C PRO A 5 -29.41 -1.11 35.10
N ASP A 6 -28.90 0.11 34.96
CA ASP A 6 -28.68 0.79 33.69
C ASP A 6 -27.89 -0.12 32.72
N PRO A 7 -28.38 -0.39 31.51
CA PRO A 7 -27.62 -1.17 30.54
C PRO A 7 -26.49 -0.30 29.99
N THR A 8 -25.31 -0.49 30.60
CA THR A 8 -23.98 -0.40 29.98
C THR A 8 -23.60 0.95 29.38
N LEU A 9 -22.74 1.66 30.12
CA LEU A 9 -21.72 2.57 29.60
C LEU A 9 -20.90 1.86 28.51
N THR A 10 -21.31 1.98 27.25
CA THR A 10 -20.45 1.65 26.12
C THR A 10 -19.32 2.67 26.13
N SER A 11 -18.16 2.23 26.61
CA SER A 11 -16.90 2.94 26.53
C SER A 11 -16.77 3.51 25.11
N GLN A 12 -16.92 4.83 25.00
CA GLN A 12 -16.65 5.61 23.79
C GLN A 12 -15.15 5.43 23.51
N ARG A 13 -14.77 4.31 22.87
CA ARG A 13 -13.48 4.23 22.20
C ARG A 13 -13.57 5.23 21.08
N GLU A 14 -13.05 6.41 21.33
CA GLU A 14 -12.86 7.46 20.34
C GLU A 14 -12.18 6.80 19.13
N THR A 15 -12.94 6.54 18.07
CA THR A 15 -12.42 5.99 16.82
C THR A 15 -11.68 7.12 16.13
N LEU A 16 -10.44 7.33 16.57
CA LEU A 16 -9.51 8.23 15.89
C LEU A 16 -9.35 7.72 14.45
N PRO A 17 -9.41 8.61 13.44
CA PRO A 17 -9.23 8.20 12.06
C PRO A 17 -7.85 7.55 11.91
N MET A 18 -7.81 6.31 11.43
CA MET A 18 -6.56 5.61 11.17
C MET A 18 -5.87 6.27 9.98
N GLN A 19 -4.64 6.73 10.17
CA GLN A 19 -3.78 7.26 9.13
C GLN A 19 -3.15 6.11 8.35
N VAL A 20 -3.25 6.18 7.02
CA VAL A 20 -2.82 5.12 6.11
C VAL A 20 -1.81 5.72 5.14
N ASP A 21 -0.54 5.38 5.30
CA ASP A 21 0.54 5.81 4.42
C ASP A 21 0.93 4.67 3.48
N VAL A 22 0.84 4.90 2.18
CA VAL A 22 1.13 3.88 1.16
C VAL A 22 2.45 4.19 0.48
N LYS A 23 3.29 3.17 0.33
CA LYS A 23 4.54 3.23 -0.45
C LYS A 23 4.49 2.20 -1.56
N ILE A 24 4.61 2.68 -2.80
CA ILE A 24 4.76 1.85 -3.99
C ILE A 24 6.25 1.56 -4.19
N HIS A 25 6.61 0.27 -4.25
CA HIS A 25 8.01 -0.15 -4.43
C HIS A 25 8.34 -0.42 -5.88
N SER A 26 7.43 -1.03 -6.62
CA SER A 26 7.65 -1.42 -8.01
C SER A 26 6.35 -1.31 -8.79
N LEU A 27 6.48 -0.84 -10.02
CA LEU A 27 5.41 -0.80 -11.01
C LEU A 27 5.73 -1.83 -12.09
N HIS A 28 4.73 -2.62 -12.45
CA HIS A 28 4.82 -3.69 -13.42
C HIS A 28 4.03 -3.30 -14.66
N ALA A 29 4.67 -3.33 -15.82
CA ALA A 29 4.05 -2.96 -17.10
C ALA A 29 3.32 -4.14 -17.78
N SER A 30 3.53 -5.38 -17.30
CA SER A 30 3.00 -6.59 -17.92
C SER A 30 2.59 -7.61 -16.87
N GLY A 31 1.48 -8.29 -17.12
CA GLY A 31 0.91 -9.30 -16.23
C GLY A 31 -0.29 -8.79 -15.41
N PRO A 32 -0.89 -9.68 -14.59
CA PRO A 32 -2.05 -9.32 -13.80
C PRO A 32 -1.70 -8.40 -12.62
N VAL A 33 -0.47 -8.43 -12.12
CA VAL A 33 -0.02 -7.54 -11.05
C VAL A 33 0.52 -6.27 -11.68
N LEU A 34 -0.01 -5.12 -11.24
CA LEU A 34 0.37 -3.79 -11.70
C LEU A 34 1.42 -3.13 -10.79
N ALA A 35 1.37 -3.41 -9.48
CA ALA A 35 2.32 -2.83 -8.54
C ALA A 35 2.47 -3.64 -7.26
N ASP A 36 3.67 -3.57 -6.68
CA ASP A 36 3.93 -4.01 -5.30
C ASP A 36 3.96 -2.80 -4.37
N ALA A 37 3.23 -2.89 -3.27
CA ALA A 37 3.04 -1.83 -2.30
C ALA A 37 3.28 -2.31 -0.87
N SER A 38 3.53 -1.37 0.01
CA SER A 38 3.45 -1.56 1.45
C SER A 38 2.68 -0.42 2.07
N VAL A 39 1.95 -0.73 3.13
CA VAL A 39 1.09 0.22 3.81
C VAL A 39 1.53 0.34 5.25
N ASN A 40 1.64 1.56 5.76
CA ASN A 40 1.91 1.86 7.15
C ASN A 40 0.63 2.43 7.78
N LEU A 41 0.24 1.86 8.91
CA LEU A 41 -0.91 2.26 9.69
C LEU A 41 -0.43 3.05 10.90
N ASN A 42 -0.90 4.29 11.03
CA ASN A 42 -0.58 5.22 12.11
C ASN A 42 0.93 5.40 12.37
N GLY A 43 1.77 5.21 11.36
CA GLY A 43 3.23 5.26 11.49
C GLY A 43 3.86 4.16 12.35
N CYS A 44 3.07 3.26 12.94
CA CYS A 44 3.54 2.27 13.92
C CYS A 44 3.43 0.82 13.45
N PHE A 45 2.74 0.56 12.35
CA PHE A 45 2.52 -0.81 11.87
C PHE A 45 2.60 -0.91 10.35
N ALA A 46 3.56 -1.66 9.83
CA ALA A 46 3.77 -1.83 8.39
C ALA A 46 3.27 -3.18 7.89
N ILE A 47 2.39 -3.14 6.89
CA ILE A 47 1.90 -4.28 6.12
C ILE A 47 2.67 -4.33 4.80
N ARG A 48 3.40 -5.43 4.59
CA ARG A 48 4.13 -5.70 3.35
C ARG A 48 3.38 -6.73 2.50
N GLY A 49 3.62 -6.70 1.20
CA GLY A 49 3.04 -7.67 0.25
C GLY A 49 1.63 -7.30 -0.23
N VAL A 50 1.25 -6.03 -0.10
CA VAL A 50 0.03 -5.49 -0.70
C VAL A 50 0.30 -5.32 -2.20
N LYS A 51 -0.61 -5.77 -3.05
CA LYS A 51 -0.44 -5.72 -4.50
C LYS A 51 -1.59 -4.98 -5.15
N VAL A 52 -1.31 -4.22 -6.20
CA VAL A 52 -2.36 -3.71 -7.10
C VAL A 52 -2.42 -4.65 -8.29
N VAL A 53 -3.61 -5.15 -8.60
CA VAL A 53 -3.85 -6.19 -9.61
C VAL A 53 -4.91 -5.68 -10.58
N GLU A 54 -4.73 -5.91 -11.88
CA GLU A 54 -5.74 -5.60 -12.90
C GLU A 54 -6.83 -6.67 -12.86
N GLY A 55 -8.06 -6.26 -12.53
CA GLY A 55 -9.24 -7.11 -12.58
C GLY A 55 -10.10 -6.82 -13.79
N SER A 56 -11.16 -7.62 -13.99
CA SER A 56 -12.10 -7.42 -15.10
C SER A 56 -12.85 -6.08 -15.03
N ASN A 57 -12.97 -5.50 -13.82
CA ASN A 57 -13.63 -4.21 -13.57
C ASN A 57 -12.63 -3.08 -13.27
N GLY A 58 -11.35 -3.28 -13.60
CA GLY A 58 -10.27 -2.33 -13.35
C GLY A 58 -9.32 -2.75 -12.21
N PRO A 59 -8.34 -1.88 -11.89
CA PRO A 59 -7.36 -2.13 -10.85
C PRO A 59 -7.99 -2.28 -9.47
N PHE A 60 -7.60 -3.32 -8.74
CA PHE A 60 -8.01 -3.57 -7.36
C PHE A 60 -6.82 -3.92 -6.48
N VAL A 61 -7.00 -3.77 -5.16
CA VAL A 61 -5.96 -4.09 -4.18
C VAL A 61 -6.12 -5.54 -3.73
N SER A 62 -5.04 -6.30 -3.82
CA SER A 62 -4.93 -7.66 -3.30
C SER A 62 -4.14 -7.63 -1.99
N MET A 63 -4.73 -8.19 -0.94
CA MET A 63 -4.10 -8.30 0.37
C MET A 63 -2.92 -9.28 0.34
N PRO A 64 -1.94 -9.11 1.25
CA PRO A 64 -0.90 -10.09 1.47
C PRO A 64 -1.54 -11.44 1.83
N SER A 65 -1.26 -12.46 1.03
CA SER A 65 -1.80 -13.81 1.21
C SER A 65 -0.69 -14.85 1.23
N TYR A 66 -0.96 -15.97 1.90
CA TYR A 66 -0.10 -17.14 1.89
C TYR A 66 -0.83 -18.33 1.26
N LYS A 67 -0.07 -19.19 0.58
CA LYS A 67 -0.60 -20.43 0.01
C LYS A 67 -0.61 -21.51 1.08
N GLY A 68 -1.81 -21.88 1.54
CA GLY A 68 -2.04 -23.03 2.41
C GLY A 68 -2.32 -24.31 1.61
N ARG A 69 -2.62 -25.39 2.34
CA ARG A 69 -3.03 -26.67 1.74
C ARG A 69 -4.36 -26.57 0.97
N ASP A 70 -5.27 -25.73 1.44
CA ASP A 70 -6.64 -25.60 0.90
C ASP A 70 -6.81 -24.36 -0.01
N GLY A 71 -5.71 -23.71 -0.40
CA GLY A 71 -5.73 -22.50 -1.25
C GLY A 71 -5.07 -21.28 -0.61
N TYR A 72 -5.32 -20.11 -1.19
CA TYR A 72 -4.78 -18.84 -0.70
C TYR A 72 -5.64 -18.28 0.44
N LYS A 73 -4.97 -17.81 1.49
CA LYS A 73 -5.61 -17.13 2.63
C LYS A 73 -4.91 -15.81 2.88
N ASP A 74 -5.71 -14.77 3.11
CA ASP A 74 -5.19 -13.45 3.45
C ASP A 74 -4.60 -13.47 4.87
N ILE A 75 -3.41 -12.89 5.00
CA ILE A 75 -2.68 -12.78 6.27
C ILE A 75 -3.28 -11.64 7.10
N CYS A 76 -3.66 -10.56 6.43
CA CYS A 76 -4.32 -9.41 7.05
C CYS A 76 -5.55 -9.02 6.23
N PHE A 77 -6.62 -8.68 6.93
CA PHE A 77 -7.86 -8.23 6.36
C PHE A 77 -8.41 -7.08 7.20
N PRO A 78 -8.98 -6.04 6.57
CA PRO A 78 -9.67 -4.98 7.30
C PRO A 78 -10.94 -5.54 7.94
N CYS A 79 -11.17 -5.22 9.22
CA CYS A 79 -12.33 -5.73 9.97
C CYS A 79 -13.63 -5.00 9.64
N THR A 80 -13.57 -3.74 9.21
CA THR A 80 -14.72 -2.88 8.94
C THR A 80 -14.80 -2.49 7.48
N LYS A 81 -16.02 -2.30 6.97
CA LYS A 81 -16.27 -1.98 5.56
C LYS A 81 -15.77 -0.57 5.21
N GLU A 82 -15.86 0.35 6.16
CA GLU A 82 -15.43 1.74 6.04
C GLU A 82 -13.91 1.79 5.85
N PHE A 83 -13.16 1.08 6.72
CA PHE A 83 -11.72 1.01 6.62
C PHE A 83 -11.26 0.24 5.38
N HIS A 84 -11.96 -0.83 4.98
CA HIS A 84 -11.68 -1.53 3.73
C HIS A 84 -11.73 -0.59 2.52
N GLN A 85 -12.78 0.24 2.42
CA GLN A 85 -12.90 1.24 1.34
C GLN A 85 -11.80 2.30 1.42
N GLN A 86 -11.55 2.85 2.62
CA GLN A 86 -10.49 3.86 2.82
C GLN A 86 -9.12 3.30 2.43
N PHE A 87 -8.80 2.07 2.84
CA PHE A 87 -7.55 1.40 2.52
C PHE A 87 -7.42 1.17 1.02
N HIS A 88 -8.46 0.64 0.38
CA HIS A 88 -8.47 0.42 -1.07
C HIS A 88 -8.21 1.72 -1.83
N GLN A 89 -8.93 2.79 -1.46
CA GLN A 89 -8.79 4.08 -2.11
C GLN A 89 -7.38 4.65 -1.93
N ALA A 90 -6.85 4.64 -0.70
CA ALA A 90 -5.50 5.15 -0.42
C ALA A 90 -4.41 4.45 -1.24
N VAL A 91 -4.51 3.13 -1.42
CA VAL A 91 -3.53 2.37 -2.20
C VAL A 91 -3.67 2.65 -3.70
N LEU A 92 -4.90 2.71 -4.22
CA LEU A 92 -5.15 3.02 -5.62
C LEU A 92 -4.71 4.45 -5.97
N ASP A 93 -4.98 5.42 -5.10
CA ASP A 93 -4.55 6.81 -5.27
C ASP A 93 -3.03 6.91 -5.32
N ALA A 94 -2.32 6.25 -4.39
CA ALA A 94 -0.87 6.21 -4.38
C ALA A 94 -0.29 5.56 -5.64
N TYR A 95 -0.93 4.49 -6.14
CA TYR A 95 -0.56 3.86 -7.41
C TYR A 95 -0.73 4.82 -8.59
N GLN A 96 -1.88 5.48 -8.72
CA GLN A 96 -2.15 6.45 -9.80
C GLN A 96 -1.18 7.64 -9.75
N GLN A 97 -0.91 8.18 -8.56
CA GLN A 97 0.06 9.27 -8.37
C GLN A 97 1.48 8.84 -8.76
N THR A 98 1.88 7.61 -8.43
CA THR A 98 3.19 7.08 -8.81
C THR A 98 3.26 6.88 -10.33
N LEU A 99 2.19 6.37 -10.94
CA LEU A 99 2.08 6.18 -12.39
C LEU A 99 2.23 7.52 -13.15
N ALA A 100 1.57 8.57 -12.66
CA ALA A 100 1.68 9.91 -13.22
C ALA A 100 3.09 10.53 -13.07
N GLN A 101 3.90 10.06 -12.12
CA GLN A 101 5.27 10.52 -11.89
C GLN A 101 6.35 9.74 -12.67
N ILE A 102 6.02 8.59 -13.28
CA ILE A 102 6.97 7.81 -14.11
C ILE A 102 7.65 8.65 -15.21
N PRO A 103 6.98 9.58 -15.92
CA PRO A 103 7.62 10.39 -16.95
C PRO A 103 8.82 11.20 -16.45
N GLN A 104 8.92 11.50 -15.15
CA GLN A 104 9.99 12.31 -14.56
C GLN A 104 11.18 11.50 -14.04
N ARG A 105 11.00 10.21 -13.69
CA ARG A 105 12.10 9.41 -13.10
C ARG A 105 13.08 8.82 -14.10
N GLN A 106 12.68 8.65 -15.37
CA GLN A 106 13.57 8.10 -16.41
C GLN A 106 14.72 9.03 -16.82
N GLN A 107 14.69 10.32 -16.47
CA GLN A 107 15.79 11.25 -16.80
C GLN A 107 16.93 11.30 -15.76
N LYS A 108 16.77 10.75 -14.55
CA LYS A 108 17.77 10.92 -13.46
C LYS A 108 18.70 9.71 -13.24
N GLY A 109 18.67 8.72 -14.13
CA GLY A 109 19.42 7.45 -14.01
C GLY A 109 20.64 7.29 -14.93
N GLN A 110 21.01 8.29 -15.72
CA GLN A 110 22.24 8.29 -16.53
C GLN A 110 23.06 9.55 -16.25
N SER A 111 23.73 9.62 -15.10
CA SER A 111 24.86 10.56 -14.89
C SER A 111 25.61 10.20 -13.61
N GLN A 112 26.60 9.34 -13.75
CA GLN A 112 27.76 9.01 -12.88
C GLN A 112 28.06 7.53 -13.15
N ASP A 113 29.18 7.13 -13.77
CA ASP A 113 30.54 7.42 -13.35
C ASP A 113 31.54 7.13 -14.49
N ALA A 114 32.37 8.10 -14.84
CA ALA A 114 33.67 7.89 -15.50
C ALA A 114 34.49 9.18 -15.32
N PRO A 115 35.53 9.20 -14.49
CA PRO A 115 36.42 10.36 -14.39
C PRO A 115 37.19 10.55 -15.71
N PRO A 116 37.39 11.78 -16.19
CA PRO A 116 38.30 12.02 -17.31
C PRO A 116 39.73 11.80 -16.81
N ASP A 117 40.42 10.82 -17.40
CA ASP A 117 41.85 10.63 -17.20
C ASP A 117 42.60 11.88 -17.73
N PRO A 118 43.52 12.49 -16.96
CA PRO A 118 44.30 13.62 -17.43
C PRO A 118 45.56 13.13 -18.14
N GLU A 119 45.49 12.84 -19.44
CA GLU A 119 46.70 12.52 -20.19
C GLU A 119 47.38 13.79 -20.75
N MET A 120 48.55 14.07 -20.18
CA MET A 120 49.48 15.14 -20.50
C MET A 120 50.20 14.93 -21.85
N LYS A 121 50.49 16.05 -22.53
CA LYS A 121 51.69 16.34 -23.36
C LYS A 121 52.11 15.36 -24.47
N MET A 122 52.11 15.87 -25.71
CA MET A 122 53.35 16.16 -26.46
C MET A 122 53.12 17.30 -27.46
#